data_AF-A0A7V9SSC1-F1
#
_entry.id   AF-A0A7V9SSC1-F1
#
_cell.length_a   1.000
_cell.length_b   1.000
_cell.length_c   1.000
_cell.angle_alpha   90.00
_cell.angle_beta   90.00
_cell.angle_gamma   90.00
#
_symmetry.space_group_name_H-M   'P 1'
#
loop_
_entity.id
_entity.type
_entity.pdbx_description
1 polymer ?
#
loop_
_entity_poly.entity_id
_entity_poly.type
_entity_poly.pdbx_seq_one_letter_code
_entity_poly.pdbx_strand_id
1 'polypeptide(L)'
;MKTKLFFSTAFIVMLVLPVQNFAQAPTLGTAANFVLFTSVGAVTNVGPSYLTGNVGSNSGSSTGFGNVDGNMLNNNGATALCASDLLIAYNQLNSTVAGFFPASPLGNGATLTAGVYSLSGNSILNNTLTLDGQGNPNAVFIFLINGTFASNTNAVVQLTNTAQACNVFWKIEGAVGLSTGTSMKGTIIANNAAISISSSVTLEGRALSTTGAISVNNVLAYIPLGCSAPILNGPAAPALATTACYAIFSSNGAVSNVGVTTVTGDIGSNNGLTTNYNSLLVNGTIHPIPDLSTAQCSVDLGNVYTYLNTLTADIILLYPAQFGNNLVLTPHTYLMNGAVTLTDSLYLNAQGNANAVFVIQVNGAFSTSVNSKIILINGT
;
A
#
# COMPACT_ATOMS: atom_id res chain seq x y z
N MET A 1 -3.80 -20.65 62.54
CA MET A 1 -4.63 -19.49 62.12
C MET A 1 -3.96 -18.61 61.05
N LYS A 2 -2.66 -18.28 61.16
CA LYS A 2 -1.97 -17.39 60.21
C LYS A 2 -2.01 -17.83 58.73
N THR A 3 -1.87 -19.12 58.45
CA THR A 3 -1.89 -19.67 57.08
C THR A 3 -3.28 -19.60 56.43
N LYS A 4 -4.35 -19.85 57.19
CA LYS A 4 -5.73 -19.73 56.68
C LYS A 4 -6.10 -18.29 56.37
N LEU A 5 -5.68 -17.34 57.21
CA LEU A 5 -5.92 -15.90 56.98
C LEU A 5 -5.20 -15.41 55.72
N PHE A 6 -3.96 -15.87 55.47
CA PHE A 6 -3.18 -15.51 54.28
C PHE A 6 -3.81 -16.01 52.97
N PHE A 7 -4.30 -17.25 52.94
CA PHE A 7 -5.02 -17.77 51.76
C PHE A 7 -6.35 -17.06 51.52
N SER A 8 -7.07 -16.68 52.58
CA SER A 8 -8.32 -15.93 52.46
C SER A 8 -8.11 -14.49 51.98
N THR A 9 -7.08 -13.79 52.46
CA THR A 9 -6.76 -12.44 51.96
C THR A 9 -6.21 -12.47 50.54
N ALA A 10 -5.39 -13.45 50.16
CA ALA A 10 -4.91 -13.59 48.78
C ALA A 10 -6.06 -13.86 47.78
N PHE A 11 -7.04 -14.70 48.17
CA PHE A 11 -8.21 -14.98 47.34
C PHE A 11 -9.12 -13.76 47.17
N ILE A 12 -9.35 -12.99 48.24
CA ILE A 12 -10.12 -11.75 48.18
C ILE A 12 -9.40 -10.72 47.32
N VAL A 13 -8.09 -10.52 47.49
CA VAL A 13 -7.28 -9.58 46.66
C VAL A 13 -7.36 -9.94 45.17
N MET A 14 -7.31 -11.23 44.81
CA MET A 14 -7.43 -11.68 43.42
C MET A 14 -8.83 -11.43 42.82
N LEU A 15 -9.88 -11.39 43.66
CA LEU A 15 -11.26 -11.04 43.30
C LEU A 15 -11.52 -9.53 43.19
N VAL A 16 -10.69 -8.68 43.79
CA VAL A 16 -10.80 -7.20 43.71
C VAL A 16 -9.77 -6.55 42.78
N LEU A 17 -8.88 -7.32 42.15
CA LEU A 17 -8.03 -6.79 41.09
C LEU A 17 -8.90 -6.41 39.88
N PRO A 18 -8.84 -5.17 39.38
CA PRO A 18 -9.57 -4.81 38.17
C PRO A 18 -9.04 -5.67 37.01
N VAL A 19 -9.93 -6.47 36.41
CA VAL A 19 -9.62 -7.19 35.16
C VAL A 19 -9.52 -6.15 34.05
N GLN A 20 -8.31 -5.67 33.78
CA GLN A 20 -8.03 -4.81 32.64
C GLN A 20 -8.11 -5.67 31.36
N ASN A 21 -9.28 -5.72 30.72
CA ASN A 21 -9.43 -6.32 29.40
C ASN A 21 -8.91 -5.33 28.35
N PHE A 22 -7.71 -5.57 27.84
CA PHE A 22 -7.19 -4.83 26.68
C PHE A 22 -7.88 -5.33 25.41
N ALA A 23 -8.16 -4.41 24.48
CA ALA A 23 -8.63 -4.78 23.15
C ALA A 23 -7.56 -5.62 22.44
N GLN A 24 -8.00 -6.65 21.71
CA GLN A 24 -7.13 -7.50 20.92
C GLN A 24 -7.46 -7.33 19.44
N ALA A 25 -6.44 -7.10 18.62
CA ALA A 25 -6.63 -6.96 17.18
C ALA A 25 -7.13 -8.29 16.58
N PRO A 26 -8.19 -8.29 15.76
CA PRO A 26 -8.61 -9.49 15.05
C PRO A 26 -7.56 -9.93 14.03
N THR A 27 -7.50 -11.24 13.77
CA THR A 27 -6.68 -11.76 12.67
C THR A 27 -7.42 -11.54 11.35
N LEU A 28 -6.81 -10.81 10.40
CA LEU A 28 -7.41 -10.57 9.09
C LEU A 28 -7.13 -11.66 8.05
N GLY A 29 -6.20 -12.58 8.31
CA GLY A 29 -5.78 -13.60 7.34
C GLY A 29 -5.42 -12.98 6.00
N THR A 30 -5.90 -13.56 4.90
CA THR A 30 -5.72 -13.06 3.54
C THR A 30 -6.44 -11.74 3.25
N ALA A 31 -7.45 -11.35 4.04
CA ALA A 31 -8.08 -10.03 3.93
C ALA A 31 -7.12 -8.89 4.27
N ALA A 32 -6.02 -9.19 4.98
CA ALA A 32 -4.94 -8.23 5.22
C ALA A 32 -4.30 -7.71 3.92
N ASN A 33 -4.34 -8.48 2.83
CA ASN A 33 -3.70 -8.15 1.56
C ASN A 33 -4.55 -7.23 0.67
N PHE A 34 -5.79 -6.94 1.06
CA PHE A 34 -6.72 -6.12 0.28
C PHE A 34 -6.87 -4.73 0.88
N VAL A 35 -6.82 -3.71 0.02
CA VAL A 35 -7.20 -2.34 0.38
C VAL A 35 -8.69 -2.11 0.17
N LEU A 36 -9.29 -2.72 -0.86
CA LEU A 36 -10.73 -2.74 -1.12
C LEU A 36 -11.17 -4.18 -1.38
N PHE A 37 -12.13 -4.68 -0.61
CA PHE A 37 -12.67 -6.03 -0.85
C PHE A 37 -14.13 -6.18 -0.44
N THR A 38 -14.90 -6.91 -1.23
CA THR A 38 -16.24 -7.36 -0.83
C THR A 38 -16.42 -8.84 -1.10
N SER A 39 -17.04 -9.57 -0.17
CA SER A 39 -17.37 -10.97 -0.42
C SER A 39 -18.49 -11.12 -1.46
N VAL A 40 -19.42 -10.17 -1.51
CA VAL A 40 -20.52 -10.12 -2.49
C VAL A 40 -20.85 -8.68 -2.82
N GLY A 41 -20.65 -8.26 -4.07
CA GLY A 41 -20.93 -6.90 -4.51
C GLY A 41 -19.98 -6.40 -5.58
N ALA A 42 -20.35 -5.33 -6.28
CA ALA A 42 -19.45 -4.65 -7.21
C ALA A 42 -18.42 -3.81 -6.45
N VAL A 43 -17.24 -3.66 -7.04
CA VAL A 43 -16.23 -2.71 -6.57
C VAL A 43 -15.99 -1.70 -7.69
N THR A 44 -16.32 -0.44 -7.49
CA THR A 44 -16.34 0.57 -8.56
C THR A 44 -15.46 1.75 -8.22
N ASN A 45 -14.69 2.22 -9.20
CA ASN A 45 -13.93 3.46 -9.10
C ASN A 45 -14.40 4.49 -10.14
N VAL A 46 -14.40 5.75 -9.74
CA VAL A 46 -14.62 6.91 -10.61
C VAL A 46 -13.42 7.84 -10.52
N GLY A 47 -12.84 8.20 -11.66
CA GLY A 47 -11.67 9.08 -11.75
C GLY A 47 -10.37 8.50 -11.20
N PRO A 48 -9.28 9.28 -11.13
CA PRO A 48 -7.97 8.77 -10.71
C PRO A 48 -7.89 8.50 -9.20
N SER A 49 -7.77 7.22 -8.83
CA SER A 49 -7.49 6.78 -7.46
C SER A 49 -6.12 6.12 -7.35
N TYR A 50 -5.47 6.29 -6.21
CA TYR A 50 -4.15 5.73 -5.89
C TYR A 50 -4.32 4.69 -4.80
N LEU A 51 -4.10 3.42 -5.15
CA LEU A 51 -4.44 2.29 -4.30
C LEU A 51 -3.21 1.40 -4.12
N THR A 52 -2.83 1.15 -2.87
CA THR A 52 -1.77 0.20 -2.49
C THR A 52 -2.38 -0.95 -1.69
N GLY A 53 -2.35 -2.14 -2.28
CA GLY A 53 -3.04 -3.35 -1.83
C GLY A 53 -3.97 -3.93 -2.90
N ASN A 54 -4.33 -5.20 -2.76
CA ASN A 54 -5.23 -5.85 -3.71
C ASN A 54 -6.63 -5.22 -3.69
N VAL A 55 -7.31 -5.27 -4.83
CA VAL A 55 -8.68 -4.79 -5.01
C VAL A 55 -9.52 -5.92 -5.59
N GLY A 56 -10.67 -6.24 -4.99
CA GLY A 56 -11.42 -7.38 -5.50
C GLY A 56 -12.81 -7.63 -4.95
N SER A 57 -13.52 -8.53 -5.64
CA SER A 57 -14.81 -9.07 -5.22
C SER A 57 -14.84 -10.58 -5.37
N ASN A 58 -15.34 -11.29 -4.35
CA ASN A 58 -15.51 -12.74 -4.45
C ASN A 58 -16.78 -13.14 -5.23
N SER A 59 -17.77 -12.26 -5.30
CA SER A 59 -18.98 -12.44 -6.09
C SER A 59 -19.41 -11.08 -6.64
N GLY A 60 -18.80 -10.69 -7.74
CA GLY A 60 -19.01 -9.40 -8.40
C GLY A 60 -17.86 -9.08 -9.37
N SER A 61 -17.65 -7.80 -9.62
CA SER A 61 -16.56 -7.33 -10.50
C SER A 61 -16.00 -6.00 -10.04
N SER A 62 -14.69 -5.83 -10.22
CA SER A 62 -14.00 -4.55 -10.07
C SER A 62 -13.98 -3.79 -11.39
N THR A 63 -14.50 -2.56 -11.45
CA THR A 63 -14.60 -1.76 -12.68
C THR A 63 -14.23 -0.29 -12.47
N GLY A 64 -13.73 0.36 -13.52
CA GLY A 64 -13.39 1.80 -13.50
C GLY A 64 -12.04 2.14 -12.87
N PHE A 65 -11.20 1.15 -12.56
CA PHE A 65 -9.85 1.33 -12.04
C PHE A 65 -8.85 1.61 -13.16
N GLY A 66 -7.82 2.39 -12.85
CA GLY A 66 -6.57 2.46 -13.63
C GLY A 66 -5.53 1.48 -13.07
N ASN A 67 -4.25 1.84 -13.16
CA ASN A 67 -3.19 1.08 -12.49
C ASN A 67 -3.35 1.12 -10.96
N VAL A 68 -3.18 -0.04 -10.33
CA VAL A 68 -3.25 -0.24 -8.87
C VAL A 68 -1.93 -0.88 -8.43
N ASP A 69 -1.37 -0.42 -7.33
CA ASP A 69 -0.21 -1.04 -6.66
C ASP A 69 -0.69 -2.25 -5.85
N GLY A 70 -1.13 -3.27 -6.57
CA GLY A 70 -1.75 -4.48 -6.06
C GLY A 70 -2.50 -5.23 -7.16
N ASN A 71 -2.92 -6.45 -6.86
CA ASN A 71 -3.61 -7.30 -7.82
C ASN A 71 -5.12 -7.02 -7.86
N MET A 72 -5.67 -6.95 -9.08
CA MET A 72 -7.11 -6.90 -9.34
C MET A 72 -7.67 -8.33 -9.37
N LEU A 73 -8.38 -8.74 -8.31
CA LEU A 73 -8.79 -10.14 -8.10
C LEU A 73 -10.32 -10.25 -8.08
N ASN A 74 -10.92 -11.05 -8.96
CA ASN A 74 -12.38 -11.25 -8.99
C ASN A 74 -12.73 -12.73 -9.15
N ASN A 75 -13.71 -13.20 -8.36
CA ASN A 75 -14.33 -14.52 -8.46
C ASN A 75 -13.32 -15.68 -8.61
N ASN A 76 -12.27 -15.69 -7.78
CA ASN A 76 -11.20 -16.69 -7.83
C ASN A 76 -10.88 -17.27 -6.44
N GLY A 77 -9.92 -18.21 -6.39
CA GLY A 77 -9.53 -18.86 -5.13
C GLY A 77 -9.02 -17.88 -4.05
N ALA A 78 -8.28 -16.84 -4.45
CA ALA A 78 -7.79 -15.83 -3.52
C ALA A 78 -8.91 -15.00 -2.91
N THR A 79 -9.91 -14.59 -3.71
CA THR A 79 -11.08 -13.86 -3.20
C THR A 79 -11.97 -14.76 -2.33
N ALA A 80 -12.05 -16.07 -2.62
CA ALA A 80 -12.83 -17.01 -1.80
C ALA A 80 -12.22 -17.19 -0.41
N LEU A 81 -10.89 -17.32 -0.32
CA LEU A 81 -10.17 -17.33 0.95
C LEU A 81 -10.33 -16.01 1.70
N CYS A 82 -10.19 -14.88 0.99
CA CYS A 82 -10.39 -13.55 1.58
C CYS A 82 -11.79 -13.37 2.17
N ALA A 83 -12.83 -13.87 1.50
CA ALA A 83 -14.21 -13.83 2.02
C ALA A 83 -14.36 -14.63 3.32
N SER A 84 -13.73 -15.82 3.40
CA SER A 84 -13.73 -16.65 4.61
C SER A 84 -12.99 -15.97 5.76
N ASP A 85 -11.78 -15.46 5.51
CA ASP A 85 -10.97 -14.79 6.52
C ASP A 85 -11.62 -13.49 7.01
N LEU A 86 -12.26 -12.72 6.11
CA LEU A 86 -13.04 -11.54 6.47
C LEU A 86 -14.21 -11.89 7.40
N LEU A 87 -14.91 -12.99 7.13
CA LEU A 87 -16.00 -13.45 7.99
C LEU A 87 -15.49 -13.86 9.38
N ILE A 88 -14.32 -14.51 9.46
CA ILE A 88 -13.67 -14.85 10.74
C ILE A 88 -13.33 -13.57 11.51
N ALA A 89 -12.68 -12.59 10.86
CA ALA A 89 -12.35 -11.31 11.48
C ALA A 89 -13.59 -10.55 11.97
N TYR A 90 -14.65 -10.51 11.16
CA TYR A 90 -15.94 -9.95 11.56
C TYR A 90 -16.51 -10.64 12.80
N ASN A 91 -16.53 -11.97 12.83
CA ASN A 91 -17.07 -12.74 13.97
C ASN A 91 -16.25 -12.52 15.24
N GLN A 92 -14.92 -12.44 15.13
CA GLN A 92 -14.05 -12.06 16.25
C GLN A 92 -14.43 -10.69 16.80
N LEU A 93 -14.51 -9.67 15.94
CA LEU A 93 -14.93 -8.32 16.34
C LEU A 93 -16.34 -8.31 16.95
N ASN A 94 -17.28 -9.06 16.36
CA ASN A 94 -18.66 -9.15 16.87
C ASN A 94 -18.75 -9.76 18.27
N SER A 95 -17.81 -10.66 18.61
CA SER A 95 -17.75 -11.28 19.94
C SER A 95 -17.00 -10.43 20.98
N THR A 96 -16.38 -9.32 20.57
CA THR A 96 -15.66 -8.44 21.52
C THR A 96 -16.63 -7.72 22.45
N VAL A 97 -16.26 -7.63 23.72
CA VAL A 97 -17.06 -6.94 24.74
C VAL A 97 -16.60 -5.49 24.83
N ALA A 98 -17.54 -4.56 24.66
CA ALA A 98 -17.26 -3.13 24.76
C ALA A 98 -16.97 -2.71 26.21
N GLY A 99 -15.95 -1.86 26.37
CA GLY A 99 -15.60 -1.23 27.66
C GLY A 99 -16.02 0.24 27.73
N PHE A 100 -16.27 0.88 26.59
CA PHE A 100 -16.57 2.30 26.48
C PHE A 100 -17.79 2.56 25.59
N PHE A 101 -18.59 3.56 25.95
CA PHE A 101 -19.85 3.88 25.29
C PHE A 101 -19.95 5.38 24.99
N PRO A 102 -19.17 5.90 24.03
CA PRO A 102 -19.20 7.31 23.69
C PRO A 102 -20.54 7.68 23.02
N ALA A 103 -20.94 8.95 23.17
CA ALA A 103 -22.04 9.50 22.41
C ALA A 103 -21.64 9.75 20.94
N SER A 104 -22.63 9.77 20.05
CA SER A 104 -22.49 10.29 18.69
C SER A 104 -22.73 11.81 18.71
N PRO A 105 -22.03 12.62 17.88
CA PRO A 105 -20.99 12.24 16.92
C PRO A 105 -19.64 11.90 17.58
N LEU A 106 -18.84 11.08 16.89
CA LEU A 106 -17.41 10.92 17.22
C LEU A 106 -16.62 12.13 16.70
N GLY A 107 -15.50 12.44 17.37
CA GLY A 107 -14.61 13.53 17.00
C GLY A 107 -14.86 14.80 17.80
N ASN A 108 -14.94 15.96 17.14
CA ASN A 108 -15.04 17.28 17.79
C ASN A 108 -13.93 17.56 18.82
N GLY A 109 -12.71 17.07 18.57
CA GLY A 109 -11.56 17.20 19.46
C GLY A 109 -11.48 16.13 20.54
N ALA A 110 -12.39 15.15 20.55
CA ALA A 110 -12.30 14.01 21.46
C ALA A 110 -10.99 13.25 21.27
N THR A 111 -10.37 12.86 22.38
CA THR A 111 -9.21 11.98 22.41
C THR A 111 -9.59 10.68 23.10
N LEU A 112 -9.37 9.56 22.43
CA LEU A 112 -9.66 8.22 22.91
C LEU A 112 -8.36 7.44 23.07
N THR A 113 -8.27 6.63 24.12
CA THR A 113 -7.14 5.72 24.37
C THR A 113 -7.45 4.32 23.85
N ALA A 114 -6.54 3.37 24.00
CA ALA A 114 -6.79 1.99 23.56
C ALA A 114 -8.04 1.39 24.24
N GLY A 115 -8.89 0.72 23.47
CA GLY A 115 -10.14 0.17 23.99
C GLY A 115 -11.14 -0.29 22.95
N VAL A 116 -12.23 -0.89 23.43
CA VAL A 116 -13.40 -1.29 22.64
C VAL A 116 -14.56 -0.33 22.92
N TYR A 117 -14.95 0.43 21.91
CA TYR A 117 -15.95 1.48 21.93
C TYR A 117 -17.22 1.01 21.22
N SER A 118 -18.38 1.09 21.87
CA SER A 118 -19.66 0.72 21.27
C SER A 118 -20.58 1.93 21.12
N LEU A 119 -21.15 2.08 19.92
CA LEU A 119 -22.21 3.04 19.61
C LEU A 119 -23.46 2.26 19.18
N SER A 120 -24.59 2.50 19.85
CA SER A 120 -25.81 1.70 19.72
C SER A 120 -26.65 1.98 18.46
N GLY A 121 -26.24 2.93 17.62
CA GLY A 121 -26.96 3.30 16.42
C GLY A 121 -26.08 4.05 15.43
N ASN A 122 -26.71 4.84 14.56
CA ASN A 122 -26.02 5.60 13.53
C ASN A 122 -25.01 6.57 14.15
N SER A 123 -23.80 6.58 13.60
CA SER A 123 -22.71 7.43 14.05
C SER A 123 -22.16 8.27 12.90
N ILE A 124 -21.72 9.48 13.25
CA ILE A 124 -21.05 10.40 12.34
C ILE A 124 -19.71 10.78 12.95
N LEU A 125 -18.64 10.75 12.14
CA LEU A 125 -17.35 11.34 12.46
C LEU A 125 -17.37 12.83 12.06
N ASN A 126 -17.08 13.72 13.00
CA ASN A 126 -17.04 15.15 12.77
C ASN A 126 -15.74 15.78 13.25
N ASN A 127 -15.19 16.73 12.51
CA ASN A 127 -13.90 17.35 12.81
C ASN A 127 -12.82 16.29 13.11
N THR A 128 -11.98 16.51 14.12
CA THR A 128 -10.91 15.58 14.51
C THR A 128 -11.35 14.64 15.63
N LEU A 129 -11.10 13.35 15.45
CA LEU A 129 -11.03 12.32 16.49
C LEU A 129 -9.57 11.91 16.68
N THR A 130 -9.03 12.04 17.89
CA THR A 130 -7.65 11.64 18.20
C THR A 130 -7.65 10.27 18.86
N LEU A 131 -6.82 9.36 18.36
CA LEU A 131 -6.53 8.07 18.96
C LEU A 131 -5.12 8.10 19.54
N ASP A 132 -5.04 8.05 20.87
CA ASP A 132 -3.82 8.20 21.65
C ASP A 132 -3.33 6.84 22.13
N GLY A 133 -2.19 6.39 21.58
CA GLY A 133 -1.58 5.10 21.95
C GLY A 133 -0.90 5.12 23.33
N GLN A 134 -0.77 6.28 23.97
CA GLN A 134 -0.13 6.50 25.27
C GLN A 134 1.28 5.89 25.37
N GLY A 135 2.02 5.88 24.26
CA GLY A 135 3.36 5.30 24.17
C GLY A 135 3.38 3.77 24.01
N ASN A 136 2.23 3.12 23.89
CA ASN A 136 2.11 1.70 23.60
C ASN A 136 1.92 1.45 22.09
N PRO A 137 2.92 0.92 21.35
CA PRO A 137 2.78 0.62 19.93
C PRO A 137 1.77 -0.50 19.63
N ASN A 138 1.39 -1.29 20.64
CA ASN A 138 0.37 -2.33 20.55
C ASN A 138 -1.01 -1.84 21.01
N ALA A 139 -1.22 -0.52 21.12
CA ALA A 139 -2.52 0.05 21.44
C ALA A 139 -3.56 -0.29 20.35
N VAL A 140 -4.62 -0.99 20.75
CA VAL A 140 -5.71 -1.41 19.84
C VAL A 140 -6.97 -0.59 20.10
N PHE A 141 -7.60 -0.14 19.02
CA PHE A 141 -8.84 0.64 19.03
C PHE A 141 -9.89 -0.10 18.21
N ILE A 142 -10.99 -0.50 18.85
CA ILE A 142 -12.10 -1.19 18.18
C ILE A 142 -13.36 -0.36 18.34
N PHE A 143 -13.98 -0.02 17.23
CA PHE A 143 -15.27 0.68 17.18
C PHE A 143 -16.35 -0.29 16.70
N LEU A 144 -17.30 -0.59 17.58
CA LEU A 144 -18.49 -1.40 17.31
C LEU A 144 -19.66 -0.45 17.06
N ILE A 145 -20.07 -0.28 15.81
CA ILE A 145 -21.12 0.66 15.40
C ILE A 145 -22.35 -0.16 14.99
N ASN A 146 -23.39 -0.15 15.82
CA ASN A 146 -24.63 -0.89 15.60
C ASN A 146 -25.62 -0.09 14.71
N GLY A 147 -25.12 0.44 13.59
CA GLY A 147 -25.88 1.25 12.65
C GLY A 147 -25.00 1.71 11.49
N THR A 148 -25.43 2.75 10.77
CA THR A 148 -24.62 3.36 9.71
C THR A 148 -23.47 4.18 10.29
N PHE A 149 -22.36 4.27 9.55
CA PHE A 149 -21.26 5.18 9.88
C PHE A 149 -21.03 6.17 8.74
N ALA A 150 -21.01 7.45 9.04
CA ALA A 150 -20.67 8.48 8.06
C ALA A 150 -19.56 9.39 8.58
N SER A 151 -18.92 10.14 7.69
CA SER A 151 -18.09 11.29 8.08
C SER A 151 -18.65 12.57 7.50
N ASN A 152 -18.43 13.70 8.17
CA ASN A 152 -18.58 15.01 7.57
C ASN A 152 -17.35 15.36 6.71
N THR A 153 -17.51 16.34 5.82
CA THR A 153 -16.43 16.85 4.98
C THR A 153 -15.20 17.23 5.81
N ASN A 154 -14.01 16.82 5.36
CA ASN A 154 -12.73 17.07 6.03
C ASN A 154 -12.62 16.53 7.46
N ALA A 155 -13.44 15.55 7.86
CA ALA A 155 -13.27 14.90 9.15
C ALA A 155 -11.95 14.10 9.20
N VAL A 156 -11.34 13.98 10.38
CA VAL A 156 -10.00 13.41 10.54
C VAL A 156 -9.99 12.43 11.70
N VAL A 157 -9.44 11.23 11.46
CA VAL A 157 -8.94 10.35 12.52
C VAL A 157 -7.43 10.57 12.62
N GLN A 158 -6.97 11.12 13.74
CA GLN A 158 -5.56 11.41 14.01
C GLN A 158 -4.98 10.36 14.94
N LEU A 159 -3.80 9.84 14.61
CA LEU A 159 -3.05 8.94 15.48
C LEU A 159 -1.95 9.71 16.21
N THR A 160 -1.87 9.55 17.53
CA THR A 160 -0.84 10.17 18.35
C THR A 160 -0.19 9.16 19.29
N ASN A 161 0.98 9.51 19.83
CA ASN A 161 1.67 8.76 20.89
C ASN A 161 1.75 7.25 20.60
N THR A 162 2.31 6.89 19.44
CA THR A 162 2.53 5.52 18.95
C THR A 162 1.31 4.72 18.49
N ALA A 163 0.11 5.29 18.47
CA ALA A 163 -1.04 4.64 17.83
C ALA A 163 -0.75 4.36 16.34
N GLN A 164 -1.13 3.17 15.87
CA GLN A 164 -0.89 2.71 14.49
C GLN A 164 -2.21 2.37 13.81
N ALA A 165 -2.37 2.75 12.54
CA ALA A 165 -3.60 2.52 11.79
C ALA A 165 -3.93 1.03 11.65
N CYS A 166 -2.91 0.16 11.56
CA CYS A 166 -3.08 -1.28 11.52
C CYS A 166 -3.74 -1.89 12.78
N ASN A 167 -3.76 -1.15 13.90
CA ASN A 167 -4.43 -1.52 15.16
C ASN A 167 -5.79 -0.83 15.38
N VAL A 168 -6.33 -0.15 14.36
CA VAL A 168 -7.64 0.50 14.42
C VAL A 168 -8.65 -0.29 13.59
N PHE A 169 -9.78 -0.65 14.18
CA PHE A 169 -10.82 -1.47 13.56
C PHE A 169 -12.20 -0.84 13.73
N TRP A 170 -12.98 -0.82 12.65
CA TRP A 170 -14.35 -0.31 12.63
C TRP A 170 -15.27 -1.44 12.16
N LYS A 171 -16.02 -2.05 13.07
CA LYS A 171 -17.04 -3.05 12.75
C LYS A 171 -18.39 -2.35 12.74
N ILE A 172 -19.05 -2.36 11.58
CA ILE A 172 -20.19 -1.50 11.30
C ILE A 172 -21.34 -2.36 10.79
N GLU A 173 -22.50 -2.31 11.45
CA GLU A 173 -23.71 -3.07 11.10
C GLU A 173 -24.62 -2.34 10.10
N GLY A 174 -24.03 -1.49 9.26
CA GLY A 174 -24.76 -0.64 8.33
C GLY A 174 -23.87 0.01 7.29
N ALA A 175 -24.48 0.80 6.42
CA ALA A 175 -23.77 1.45 5.32
C ALA A 175 -22.70 2.42 5.83
N VAL A 176 -21.61 2.52 5.08
CA VAL A 176 -20.49 3.43 5.36
C VAL A 176 -20.44 4.51 4.30
N GLY A 177 -20.39 5.78 4.71
CA GLY A 177 -20.27 6.93 3.82
C GLY A 177 -19.17 7.89 4.26
N LEU A 178 -18.04 7.91 3.56
CA LEU A 178 -16.97 8.87 3.83
C LEU A 178 -17.10 10.09 2.91
N SER A 179 -17.31 11.25 3.51
CA SER A 179 -17.44 12.52 2.78
C SER A 179 -16.11 13.05 2.28
N THR A 180 -16.18 14.00 1.35
CA THR A 180 -15.00 14.58 0.68
C THR A 180 -13.94 15.06 1.68
N GLY A 181 -12.68 14.78 1.37
CA GLY A 181 -11.54 15.24 2.17
C GLY A 181 -11.35 14.54 3.51
N THR A 182 -12.13 13.47 3.81
CA THR A 182 -11.94 12.72 5.07
C THR A 182 -10.55 12.08 5.12
N SER A 183 -9.87 12.19 6.26
CA SER A 183 -8.65 11.43 6.57
C SER A 183 -9.00 10.32 7.55
N MET A 184 -9.08 9.09 7.05
CA MET A 184 -9.55 7.92 7.76
C MET A 184 -8.39 6.97 8.08
N LYS A 185 -8.44 6.33 9.26
CA LYS A 185 -7.43 5.37 9.74
C LYS A 185 -8.09 4.06 10.11
N GLY A 186 -7.48 2.94 9.72
CA GLY A 186 -7.87 1.61 10.18
C GLY A 186 -8.66 0.76 9.19
N THR A 187 -8.98 -0.44 9.64
CA THR A 187 -9.70 -1.44 8.86
C THR A 187 -11.20 -1.28 9.09
N ILE A 188 -11.92 -0.86 8.05
CA ILE A 188 -13.37 -0.73 8.02
C ILE A 188 -13.96 -2.07 7.57
N ILE A 189 -14.83 -2.65 8.38
CA ILE A 189 -15.60 -3.86 8.07
C ILE A 189 -17.09 -3.53 8.14
N ALA A 190 -17.71 -3.36 6.98
CA ALA A 190 -19.15 -3.16 6.85
C ALA A 190 -19.85 -4.52 6.72
N ASN A 191 -20.74 -4.84 7.64
CA ASN A 191 -21.50 -6.07 7.62
C ASN A 191 -22.80 -5.89 6.85
N ASN A 192 -23.04 -6.73 5.84
CA ASN A 192 -24.25 -6.70 5.01
C ASN A 192 -24.62 -5.32 4.47
N ALA A 193 -23.61 -4.48 4.21
CA ALA A 193 -23.81 -3.11 3.78
C ALA A 193 -22.72 -2.61 2.81
N ALA A 194 -23.10 -1.58 2.05
CA ALA A 194 -22.23 -0.91 1.09
C ALA A 194 -21.27 0.08 1.76
N ILE A 195 -20.13 0.33 1.11
CA ILE A 195 -19.17 1.37 1.47
C ILE A 195 -19.06 2.37 0.32
N SER A 196 -19.29 3.65 0.59
CA SER A 196 -19.16 4.74 -0.37
C SER A 196 -18.09 5.73 0.11
N ILE A 197 -17.06 5.93 -0.69
CA ILE A 197 -15.93 6.82 -0.38
C ILE A 197 -15.87 7.94 -1.42
N SER A 198 -16.08 9.16 -0.98
CA SER A 198 -16.11 10.36 -1.83
C SER A 198 -14.71 10.81 -2.24
N SER A 199 -14.67 11.81 -3.14
CA SER A 199 -13.43 12.43 -3.62
C SER A 199 -12.49 12.91 -2.52
N SER A 200 -11.19 12.82 -2.77
CA SER A 200 -10.14 13.36 -1.91
C SER A 200 -10.08 12.74 -0.51
N VAL A 201 -10.73 11.59 -0.31
CA VAL A 201 -10.56 10.82 0.92
C VAL A 201 -9.19 10.16 0.92
N THR A 202 -8.50 10.25 2.05
CA THR A 202 -7.30 9.45 2.34
C THR A 202 -7.66 8.36 3.34
N LEU A 203 -7.42 7.09 3.00
CA LEU A 203 -7.60 5.94 3.88
C LEU A 203 -6.25 5.25 4.09
N GLU A 204 -5.65 5.44 5.26
CA GLU A 204 -4.57 4.56 5.73
C GLU A 204 -5.24 3.38 6.45
N GLY A 205 -5.51 2.31 5.71
CA GLY A 205 -6.49 1.34 6.16
C GLY A 205 -6.97 0.40 5.06
N ARG A 206 -8.17 -0.14 5.29
CA ARG A 206 -8.86 -1.04 4.36
C ARG A 206 -10.36 -0.75 4.39
N ALA A 207 -11.03 -0.92 3.25
CA ALA A 207 -12.48 -0.92 3.15
C ALA A 207 -12.96 -2.32 2.75
N LEU A 208 -13.55 -3.04 3.70
CA LEU A 208 -13.94 -4.44 3.58
C LEU A 208 -15.44 -4.56 3.81
N SER A 209 -16.16 -5.27 2.95
CA SER A 209 -17.59 -5.55 3.13
C SER A 209 -17.86 -7.06 3.11
N THR A 210 -18.65 -7.56 4.07
CA THR A 210 -19.08 -8.96 4.08
C THR A 210 -20.14 -9.23 3.01
N THR A 211 -20.92 -8.22 2.63
CA THR A 211 -21.89 -8.23 1.51
C THR A 211 -22.31 -6.80 1.27
N GLY A 212 -21.99 -6.24 0.11
CA GLY A 212 -22.31 -4.87 -0.25
C GLY A 212 -21.34 -4.34 -1.29
N ALA A 213 -21.80 -3.40 -2.11
CA ALA A 213 -20.95 -2.73 -3.08
C ALA A 213 -19.95 -1.80 -2.39
N ILE A 214 -18.77 -1.65 -2.99
CA ILE A 214 -17.78 -0.65 -2.60
C ILE A 214 -17.62 0.32 -3.76
N SER A 215 -17.88 1.60 -3.52
CA SER A 215 -17.67 2.66 -4.52
C SER A 215 -16.67 3.67 -4.00
N VAL A 216 -15.66 3.97 -4.80
CA VAL A 216 -14.64 4.99 -4.52
C VAL A 216 -14.57 6.01 -5.65
N ASN A 217 -14.21 7.25 -5.32
CA ASN A 217 -14.04 8.33 -6.28
C ASN A 217 -12.80 9.12 -5.90
N ASN A 218 -11.80 9.23 -6.77
CA ASN A 218 -10.59 10.04 -6.56
C ASN A 218 -9.96 9.90 -5.16
N VAL A 219 -9.67 8.67 -4.72
CA VAL A 219 -9.18 8.38 -3.36
C VAL A 219 -7.69 8.05 -3.33
N LEU A 220 -7.05 8.31 -2.20
CA LEU A 220 -5.78 7.71 -1.83
C LEU A 220 -6.06 6.66 -0.75
N ALA A 221 -5.86 5.38 -1.03
CA ALA A 221 -6.03 4.33 -0.02
C ALA A 221 -4.84 3.36 -0.05
N TYR A 222 -4.30 3.05 1.12
CA TYR A 222 -3.16 2.15 1.23
C TYR A 222 -3.24 1.32 2.50
N ILE A 223 -2.83 0.06 2.38
CA ILE A 223 -2.70 -0.83 3.53
C ILE A 223 -1.73 -0.21 4.54
N PRO A 224 -2.10 -0.13 5.84
CA PRO A 224 -1.24 0.45 6.85
C PRO A 224 0.00 -0.41 7.08
N LEU A 225 1.15 0.25 7.20
CA LEU A 225 2.38 -0.34 7.68
C LEU A 225 2.34 -0.53 9.21
N GLY A 226 3.30 -1.27 9.76
CA GLY A 226 3.36 -1.58 11.19
C GLY A 226 2.62 -2.86 11.57
N CYS A 227 2.39 -3.09 12.87
CA CYS A 227 1.77 -4.31 13.40
C CYS A 227 2.39 -5.62 12.90
N SER A 228 3.72 -5.66 12.72
CA SER A 228 4.45 -6.80 12.14
C SER A 228 4.13 -7.09 10.67
N ALA A 229 3.57 -6.13 9.93
CA ALA A 229 3.47 -6.22 8.47
C ALA A 229 4.87 -6.48 7.88
N PRO A 230 4.99 -7.36 6.87
CA PRO A 230 6.27 -7.67 6.26
C PRO A 230 6.92 -6.40 5.70
N ILE A 231 8.22 -6.23 5.94
CA ILE A 231 8.99 -5.20 5.25
C ILE A 231 9.12 -5.63 3.79
N LEU A 232 8.68 -4.77 2.87
CA LEU A 232 8.82 -5.01 1.45
C LEU A 232 10.27 -4.72 1.03
N ASN A 233 10.95 -5.76 0.54
CA ASN A 233 12.31 -5.66 0.01
C ASN A 233 12.34 -5.60 -1.53
N GLY A 234 11.28 -6.07 -2.19
CA GLY A 234 11.31 -6.35 -3.62
C GLY A 234 12.16 -7.58 -3.98
N PRO A 235 12.41 -7.82 -5.28
CA PRO A 235 13.27 -8.91 -5.72
C PRO A 235 14.75 -8.63 -5.39
N ALA A 236 15.61 -9.65 -5.50
CA ALA A 236 17.05 -9.39 -5.48
C ALA A 236 17.46 -8.56 -6.71
N ALA A 237 18.36 -7.60 -6.52
CA ALA A 237 18.89 -6.81 -7.63
C ALA A 237 19.84 -7.67 -8.49
N PRO A 238 19.87 -7.47 -9.84
CA PRO A 238 20.84 -8.15 -10.69
C PRO A 238 22.28 -7.74 -10.35
N ALA A 239 23.22 -8.68 -10.46
CA ALA A 239 24.63 -8.37 -10.43
C ALA A 239 25.04 -7.66 -11.73
N LEU A 240 25.31 -6.36 -11.67
CA LEU A 240 25.62 -5.53 -12.83
C LEU A 240 27.05 -5.77 -13.38
N ALA A 241 27.99 -6.24 -12.56
CA ALA A 241 29.39 -6.43 -12.96
C ALA A 241 29.94 -5.20 -13.72
N THR A 242 30.51 -5.38 -14.92
CA THR A 242 31.08 -4.26 -15.69
C THR A 242 30.03 -3.28 -16.22
N THR A 243 28.75 -3.66 -16.32
CA THR A 243 27.71 -2.71 -16.76
C THR A 243 27.51 -1.58 -15.76
N ALA A 244 27.89 -1.77 -14.49
CA ALA A 244 27.81 -0.72 -13.46
C ALA A 244 28.73 0.48 -13.74
N CYS A 245 29.77 0.30 -14.56
CA CYS A 245 30.70 1.37 -14.94
C CYS A 245 30.16 2.23 -16.10
N TYR A 246 29.24 1.70 -16.90
CA TYR A 246 28.70 2.37 -18.09
C TYR A 246 27.43 3.15 -17.78
N ALA A 247 27.37 4.40 -18.24
CA ALA A 247 26.17 5.22 -18.18
C ALA A 247 25.33 5.13 -19.46
N ILE A 248 25.98 4.97 -20.62
CA ILE A 248 25.33 4.84 -21.92
C ILE A 248 26.05 3.74 -22.69
N PHE A 249 25.35 2.66 -23.00
CA PHE A 249 25.96 1.52 -23.68
C PHE A 249 25.02 0.84 -24.66
N SER A 250 25.56 0.34 -25.76
CA SER A 250 24.85 -0.56 -26.67
C SER A 250 25.68 -1.81 -26.94
N SER A 251 25.09 -2.99 -26.77
CA SER A 251 25.71 -4.23 -27.23
C SER A 251 25.78 -4.31 -28.75
N ASN A 252 24.81 -3.70 -29.44
CA ASN A 252 24.71 -3.75 -30.90
C ASN A 252 23.97 -2.53 -31.45
N GLY A 253 24.68 -1.67 -32.19
CA GLY A 253 24.20 -0.40 -32.71
C GLY A 253 25.10 0.77 -32.35
N ALA A 254 25.14 1.79 -33.21
CA ALA A 254 25.92 3.00 -32.96
C ALA A 254 25.38 3.80 -31.77
N VAL A 255 26.28 4.50 -31.07
CA VAL A 255 25.95 5.42 -29.97
C VAL A 255 26.42 6.81 -30.37
N SER A 256 25.49 7.70 -30.72
CA SER A 256 25.81 9.03 -31.24
C SER A 256 25.14 10.13 -30.43
N ASN A 257 25.89 11.18 -30.14
CA ASN A 257 25.36 12.38 -29.48
C ASN A 257 25.04 13.50 -30.50
N VAL A 258 24.05 14.32 -30.17
CA VAL A 258 23.76 15.60 -30.84
C VAL A 258 23.55 16.66 -29.76
N GLY A 259 24.25 17.79 -29.87
CA GLY A 259 24.20 18.85 -28.87
C GLY A 259 25.18 18.64 -27.71
N VAL A 260 24.91 19.33 -26.59
CA VAL A 260 25.79 19.31 -25.41
C VAL A 260 25.24 18.32 -24.39
N THR A 261 26.06 17.34 -24.01
CA THR A 261 25.70 16.30 -23.04
C THR A 261 26.81 16.12 -22.01
N THR A 262 26.42 16.05 -20.74
CA THR A 262 27.29 15.69 -19.61
C THR A 262 26.96 14.29 -19.12
N VAL A 263 27.99 13.47 -18.87
CA VAL A 263 27.83 12.07 -18.42
C VAL A 263 28.80 11.77 -17.29
N THR A 264 28.38 10.98 -16.31
CA THR A 264 29.25 10.35 -15.32
C THR A 264 29.15 8.84 -15.49
N GLY A 265 30.26 8.18 -15.80
CA GLY A 265 30.32 6.78 -16.25
C GLY A 265 30.80 6.65 -17.71
N ASP A 266 31.16 5.43 -18.09
CA ASP A 266 31.68 5.10 -19.42
C ASP A 266 30.58 5.13 -20.49
N ILE A 267 30.98 5.38 -21.74
CA ILE A 267 30.10 5.42 -22.91
C ILE A 267 30.69 4.54 -24.01
N GLY A 268 29.89 3.63 -24.58
CA GLY A 268 30.42 2.73 -25.59
C GLY A 268 29.40 1.96 -26.42
N SER A 269 29.89 1.37 -27.51
CA SER A 269 29.19 0.34 -28.29
C SER A 269 30.11 -0.85 -28.50
N ASN A 270 29.56 -2.08 -28.38
CA ASN A 270 30.29 -3.30 -28.70
C ASN A 270 30.16 -3.72 -30.17
N ASN A 271 29.19 -3.18 -30.91
CA ASN A 271 29.04 -3.40 -32.34
C ASN A 271 28.47 -2.15 -33.03
N GLY A 272 29.34 -1.14 -33.16
CA GLY A 272 29.01 0.18 -33.68
C GLY A 272 30.12 1.19 -33.34
N LEU A 273 29.97 2.44 -33.79
CA LEU A 273 30.85 3.54 -33.39
C LEU A 273 30.19 4.36 -32.27
N THR A 274 31.02 4.91 -31.38
CA THR A 274 30.61 5.94 -30.41
C THR A 274 31.10 7.30 -30.89
N THR A 275 30.21 8.24 -31.20
CA THR A 275 30.58 9.51 -31.85
C THR A 275 29.97 10.75 -31.20
N ASN A 276 30.61 11.90 -31.41
CA ASN A 276 30.13 13.25 -31.05
C ASN A 276 29.98 13.55 -29.54
N TYR A 277 30.58 12.76 -28.66
CA TYR A 277 30.70 13.08 -27.24
C TYR A 277 31.94 13.94 -26.98
N ASN A 278 31.79 15.01 -26.21
CA ASN A 278 32.92 15.84 -25.79
C ASN A 278 33.56 15.23 -24.53
N SER A 279 34.81 14.77 -24.64
CA SER A 279 35.56 14.18 -23.52
C SER A 279 35.66 15.05 -22.28
N LEU A 280 35.63 16.39 -22.41
CA LEU A 280 35.66 17.31 -21.26
C LEU A 280 34.36 17.31 -20.45
N LEU A 281 33.27 16.76 -20.99
CA LEU A 281 31.95 16.68 -20.35
C LEU A 281 31.59 15.25 -19.90
N VAL A 282 32.50 14.30 -20.07
CA VAL A 282 32.33 12.91 -19.65
C VAL A 282 33.30 12.61 -18.52
N ASN A 283 32.77 12.39 -17.31
CA ASN A 283 33.54 11.87 -16.17
C ASN A 283 33.54 10.33 -16.25
N GLY A 284 34.39 9.80 -17.13
CA GLY A 284 34.46 8.40 -17.52
C GLY A 284 35.24 8.23 -18.83
N THR A 285 35.25 7.02 -19.38
CA THR A 285 35.91 6.70 -20.64
C THR A 285 34.90 6.67 -21.79
N ILE A 286 35.22 7.35 -22.88
CA ILE A 286 34.51 7.19 -24.16
C ILE A 286 35.24 6.08 -24.93
N HIS A 287 34.53 5.02 -25.28
CA HIS A 287 35.02 3.92 -26.12
C HIS A 287 34.58 4.18 -27.58
N PRO A 288 35.41 4.83 -28.43
CA PRO A 288 35.01 5.28 -29.77
C PRO A 288 34.79 4.13 -30.77
N ILE A 289 35.46 3.01 -30.54
CA ILE A 289 35.33 1.75 -31.28
C ILE A 289 35.18 0.60 -30.27
N PRO A 290 34.64 -0.57 -30.66
CA PRO A 290 34.59 -1.73 -29.79
C PRO A 290 35.99 -2.15 -29.30
N ASP A 291 36.09 -2.52 -28.02
CA ASP A 291 37.31 -2.96 -27.37
C ASP A 291 37.01 -4.04 -26.30
N LEU A 292 38.01 -4.41 -25.49
CA LEU A 292 37.84 -5.44 -24.46
C LEU A 292 36.85 -5.04 -23.37
N SER A 293 36.74 -3.75 -23.05
CA SER A 293 35.80 -3.26 -22.05
C SER A 293 34.36 -3.36 -22.56
N THR A 294 34.11 -2.90 -23.79
CA THR A 294 32.77 -2.97 -24.38
C THR A 294 32.33 -4.41 -24.66
N ALA A 295 33.26 -5.31 -25.00
CA ALA A 295 32.99 -6.73 -25.16
C ALA A 295 32.53 -7.38 -23.84
N GLN A 296 33.23 -7.13 -22.73
CA GLN A 296 32.83 -7.66 -21.42
C GLN A 296 31.50 -7.07 -20.94
N CYS A 297 31.29 -5.77 -21.11
CA CYS A 297 30.04 -5.10 -20.78
C CYS A 297 28.85 -5.69 -21.55
N SER A 298 29.04 -6.07 -22.83
CA SER A 298 28.01 -6.73 -23.63
C SER A 298 27.59 -8.10 -23.05
N VAL A 299 28.56 -8.91 -22.61
CA VAL A 299 28.30 -10.20 -21.97
C VAL A 299 27.56 -10.00 -20.65
N ASP A 300 28.07 -9.10 -19.81
CA ASP A 300 27.48 -8.82 -18.49
C ASP A 300 26.05 -8.26 -18.63
N LEU A 301 25.79 -7.39 -19.62
CA LEU A 301 24.45 -6.88 -19.91
C LEU A 301 23.49 -8.00 -20.34
N GLY A 302 23.96 -8.95 -21.14
CA GLY A 302 23.19 -10.15 -21.51
C GLY A 302 22.82 -11.00 -20.29
N ASN A 303 23.73 -11.15 -19.32
CA ASN A 303 23.49 -11.86 -18.07
C ASN A 303 22.46 -11.11 -17.20
N VAL A 304 22.60 -9.79 -17.05
CA VAL A 304 21.63 -8.93 -16.33
C VAL A 304 20.23 -9.07 -16.94
N TYR A 305 20.12 -8.95 -18.27
CA TYR A 305 18.85 -9.06 -18.97
C TYR A 305 18.22 -10.45 -18.80
N THR A 306 19.02 -11.51 -18.92
CA THR A 306 18.56 -12.89 -18.72
C THR A 306 18.07 -13.11 -17.30
N TYR A 307 18.79 -12.63 -16.29
CA TYR A 307 18.36 -12.68 -14.89
C TYR A 307 17.02 -11.97 -14.69
N LEU A 308 16.89 -10.74 -15.19
CA LEU A 308 15.66 -9.96 -15.04
C LEU A 308 14.46 -10.70 -15.66
N ASN A 309 14.63 -11.45 -16.75
CA ASN A 309 13.58 -12.26 -17.36
C ASN A 309 13.17 -13.50 -16.54
N THR A 310 13.99 -13.93 -15.57
CA THR A 310 13.62 -15.03 -14.66
C THR A 310 12.73 -14.58 -13.50
N LEU A 311 12.68 -13.27 -13.22
CA LEU A 311 11.86 -12.73 -12.14
C LEU A 311 10.37 -12.84 -12.49
N THR A 312 9.61 -13.46 -11.60
CA THR A 312 8.16 -13.52 -11.66
C THR A 312 7.56 -12.21 -11.18
N ALA A 313 6.59 -11.68 -11.91
CA ALA A 313 5.88 -10.48 -11.51
C ALA A 313 5.02 -10.74 -10.26
N ASP A 314 5.14 -9.87 -9.25
CA ASP A 314 4.28 -9.85 -8.07
C ASP A 314 2.96 -9.13 -8.39
N ILE A 315 3.05 -8.07 -9.21
CA ILE A 315 1.94 -7.19 -9.57
C ILE A 315 1.95 -6.95 -11.09
N ILE A 316 0.79 -7.10 -11.72
CA ILE A 316 0.58 -6.74 -13.12
C ILE A 316 -0.13 -5.38 -13.17
N LEU A 317 0.53 -4.38 -13.75
CA LEU A 317 -0.08 -3.07 -14.00
C LEU A 317 -0.87 -3.14 -15.31
N LEU A 318 -2.20 -3.15 -15.18
CA LEU A 318 -3.13 -3.49 -16.27
C LEU A 318 -3.28 -2.41 -17.36
N TYR A 319 -2.83 -1.18 -17.10
CA TYR A 319 -3.00 -0.04 -18.00
C TYR A 319 -1.66 0.63 -18.33
N PRO A 320 -0.78 0.00 -19.13
CA PRO A 320 0.54 0.55 -19.49
C PRO A 320 0.51 1.96 -20.09
N ALA A 321 -0.54 2.29 -20.85
CA ALA A 321 -0.74 3.62 -21.44
C ALA A 321 -1.07 4.72 -20.41
N GLN A 322 -1.39 4.35 -19.17
CA GLN A 322 -1.65 5.26 -18.05
C GLN A 322 -0.50 5.29 -17.04
N PHE A 323 0.67 4.75 -17.38
CA PHE A 323 1.81 4.69 -16.47
C PHE A 323 2.31 6.10 -16.09
N GLY A 324 2.66 6.30 -14.82
CA GLY A 324 2.72 7.63 -14.21
C GLY A 324 1.35 8.00 -13.64
N ASN A 325 0.82 9.15 -14.02
CA ASN A 325 -0.35 9.82 -13.45
C ASN A 325 -0.27 9.98 -11.93
N ASN A 326 0.92 10.22 -11.36
CA ASN A 326 1.22 10.19 -9.91
C ASN A 326 1.04 8.82 -9.24
N LEU A 327 1.07 7.73 -10.01
CA LEU A 327 1.09 6.37 -9.47
C LEU A 327 2.21 6.22 -8.45
N VAL A 328 1.88 5.58 -7.32
CA VAL A 328 2.83 5.23 -6.26
C VAL A 328 2.99 3.71 -6.30
N LEU A 329 4.24 3.25 -6.42
CA LEU A 329 4.59 1.84 -6.39
C LEU A 329 5.43 1.53 -5.15
N THR A 330 5.29 0.30 -4.65
CA THR A 330 6.06 -0.25 -3.53
C THR A 330 7.10 -1.29 -4.00
N PRO A 331 8.01 -1.77 -3.16
CA PRO A 331 9.09 -2.67 -3.60
C PRO A 331 8.58 -4.04 -4.07
N HIS A 332 8.52 -4.24 -5.40
CA HIS A 332 8.03 -5.44 -6.07
C HIS A 332 8.64 -5.59 -7.47
N THR A 333 8.43 -6.76 -8.08
CA THR A 333 8.53 -6.96 -9.53
C THR A 333 7.19 -6.64 -10.19
N TYR A 334 7.17 -5.62 -11.04
CA TYR A 334 6.01 -5.20 -11.83
C TYR A 334 6.12 -5.69 -13.27
N LEU A 335 4.98 -6.03 -13.85
CA LEU A 335 4.87 -6.34 -15.27
C LEU A 335 3.81 -5.47 -15.96
N MET A 336 4.17 -4.95 -17.13
CA MET A 336 3.27 -4.29 -18.06
C MET A 336 3.29 -5.00 -19.42
N ASN A 337 2.14 -5.52 -19.86
CA ASN A 337 1.99 -6.22 -21.14
C ASN A 337 1.49 -5.30 -22.24
N GLY A 338 2.30 -4.32 -22.63
CA GLY A 338 1.99 -3.40 -23.72
C GLY A 338 2.95 -2.22 -23.78
N ALA A 339 2.75 -1.37 -24.79
CA ALA A 339 3.51 -0.13 -24.91
C ALA A 339 3.18 0.82 -23.74
N VAL A 340 4.24 1.37 -23.15
CA VAL A 340 4.20 2.27 -22.01
C VAL A 340 4.46 3.70 -22.46
N THR A 341 3.66 4.62 -21.91
CA THR A 341 3.93 6.06 -21.98
C THR A 341 3.92 6.61 -20.58
N LEU A 342 5.10 6.96 -20.04
CA LEU A 342 5.20 7.69 -18.78
C LEU A 342 4.79 9.15 -19.04
N THR A 343 3.66 9.62 -18.51
CA THR A 343 3.10 10.94 -18.88
C THR A 343 3.51 12.08 -17.95
N ASP A 344 3.76 11.81 -16.67
CA ASP A 344 4.08 12.80 -15.64
C ASP A 344 5.02 12.21 -14.58
N SER A 345 4.62 12.13 -13.31
CA SER A 345 5.40 11.57 -12.21
C SER A 345 4.99 10.14 -11.89
N LEU A 346 5.98 9.28 -11.68
CA LEU A 346 5.88 8.00 -11.01
C LEU A 346 6.60 8.12 -9.67
N TYR A 347 5.99 7.63 -8.59
CA TYR A 347 6.60 7.59 -7.27
C TYR A 347 7.00 6.16 -6.91
N LEU A 348 8.26 5.93 -6.56
CA LEU A 348 8.74 4.68 -5.99
C LEU A 348 8.91 4.88 -4.48
N ASN A 349 8.00 4.31 -3.72
CA ASN A 349 7.93 4.45 -2.27
C ASN A 349 8.57 3.24 -1.59
N ALA A 350 9.75 3.43 -1.01
CA ALA A 350 10.52 2.38 -0.36
C ALA A 350 10.03 2.06 1.07
N GLN A 351 8.99 2.76 1.57
CA GLN A 351 8.33 2.46 2.85
C GLN A 351 9.26 2.38 4.07
N GLY A 352 10.32 3.18 4.06
CA GLY A 352 11.36 3.26 5.09
C GLY A 352 12.55 2.32 4.85
N ASN A 353 12.53 1.48 3.81
CA ASN A 353 13.59 0.53 3.51
C ASN A 353 14.55 1.05 2.43
N ALA A 354 15.68 1.62 2.82
CA ALA A 354 16.68 2.16 1.88
C ALA A 354 17.31 1.11 0.94
N ASN A 355 17.17 -0.18 1.25
CA ASN A 355 17.67 -1.28 0.40
C ASN A 355 16.57 -1.89 -0.48
N ALA A 356 15.39 -1.28 -0.54
CA ALA A 356 14.29 -1.74 -1.37
C ALA A 356 14.65 -1.75 -2.85
N VAL A 357 14.26 -2.82 -3.54
CA VAL A 357 14.46 -3.00 -4.98
C VAL A 357 13.12 -2.91 -5.71
N PHE A 358 13.14 -2.24 -6.85
CA PHE A 358 12.00 -2.14 -7.76
C PHE A 358 12.44 -2.68 -9.11
N VAL A 359 11.67 -3.63 -9.67
CA VAL A 359 11.88 -4.11 -11.04
C VAL A 359 10.60 -3.84 -11.82
N ILE A 360 10.72 -3.17 -12.96
CA ILE A 360 9.57 -2.85 -13.83
C ILE A 360 9.84 -3.45 -15.21
N GLN A 361 9.24 -4.60 -15.48
CA GLN A 361 9.30 -5.30 -16.75
C GLN A 361 8.24 -4.75 -17.71
N VAL A 362 8.65 -4.43 -18.94
CA VAL A 362 7.77 -3.88 -19.97
C VAL A 362 7.87 -4.71 -21.24
N ASN A 363 6.78 -5.41 -21.54
CA ASN A 363 6.62 -6.16 -22.78
C ASN A 363 6.04 -5.25 -23.87
N GLY A 364 6.81 -4.24 -24.26
CA GLY A 364 6.41 -3.24 -25.25
C GLY A 364 7.42 -2.09 -25.35
N ALA A 365 7.16 -1.15 -26.26
CA ALA A 365 7.95 0.08 -26.33
C ALA A 365 7.76 0.90 -25.04
N PHE A 366 8.82 1.55 -24.58
CA PHE A 366 8.77 2.50 -23.47
C PHE A 366 8.99 3.91 -24.02
N SER A 367 8.04 4.81 -23.78
CA SER A 367 8.13 6.20 -24.17
C SER A 367 7.78 7.12 -22.99
N THR A 368 8.15 8.39 -23.08
CA THR A 368 7.83 9.39 -22.07
C THR A 368 7.24 10.63 -22.71
N SER A 369 6.44 11.37 -21.94
CA SER A 369 6.08 12.75 -22.27
C SER A 369 7.22 13.70 -21.88
N VAL A 370 7.10 14.96 -22.30
CA VAL A 370 8.00 16.01 -21.80
C VAL A 370 7.83 16.19 -20.29
N ASN A 371 8.93 16.42 -19.58
CA ASN A 371 8.98 16.66 -18.13
C ASN A 371 8.53 15.48 -17.24
N SER A 372 8.43 14.27 -17.78
CA SER A 372 8.17 13.08 -16.98
C SER A 372 9.26 12.83 -15.94
N LYS A 373 8.88 12.31 -14.77
CA LYS A 373 9.76 12.10 -13.62
C LYS A 373 9.52 10.74 -12.98
N ILE A 374 10.59 10.14 -12.49
CA ILE A 374 10.53 9.08 -11.49
C ILE A 374 11.07 9.69 -10.19
N ILE A 375 10.28 9.63 -9.12
CA ILE A 375 10.55 10.25 -7.84
C ILE A 375 10.68 9.16 -6.79
N LEU A 376 11.82 9.11 -6.10
CA LEU A 376 12.05 8.17 -5.02
C LEU A 376 11.63 8.82 -3.69
N ILE A 377 10.87 8.09 -2.86
CA ILE A 377 10.41 8.58 -1.55
C ILE A 377 10.54 7.51 -0.47
N ASN A 378 10.69 7.97 0.78
CA ASN A 378 10.73 7.13 1.99
C ASN A 378 11.76 5.99 1.92
N GLY A 379 12.98 6.27 1.47
CA GLY A 379 14.09 5.30 1.44
C GLY A 379 15.25 5.78 0.56
N THR A 380 15.50 7.09 0.61
CA THR A 380 16.63 7.81 0.00
C THR A 380 17.47 8.44 1.08
#